data_AF-A0A1Y4TPR6-F1
#
_entry.id   AF-A0A1Y4TPR6-F1
#
_cell.length_a   1.000
_cell.length_b   1.000
_cell.length_c   1.000
_cell.angle_alpha   90.00
_cell.angle_beta   90.00
_cell.angle_gamma   90.00
#
_symmetry.space_group_name_H-M   'P 1'
#
loop_
_entity.id
_entity.type
_entity.pdbx_description
1 polymer ?
#
loop_
_entity_poly.entity_id
_entity_poly.type
_entity_poly.pdbx_seq_one_letter_code
_entity_poly.pdbx_strand_id
1 'polypeptide(L)'
;MEKKNLSCPSCGPLAAQMEEASGGSYRQYDQILQKLMELEQRGNMELFAGDCTLEETDAALASERHYTVCHYMRCRRCGALYFVGACIRGAPVFRQVADIGKENLDTRLWGRCGTYYLQKKG
;
A
#
# COMPACT_ATOMS: atom_id res chain seq x y z
N MET A 1 22.01 -10.50 -7.29
CA MET A 1 20.96 -11.00 -6.38
C MET A 1 20.70 -9.89 -5.37
N GLU A 2 19.66 -9.09 -5.58
CA GLU A 2 19.32 -7.98 -4.70
C GLU A 2 18.82 -8.54 -3.36
N LYS A 3 19.42 -8.08 -2.26
CA LYS A 3 19.04 -8.51 -0.92
C LYS A 3 17.61 -8.06 -0.67
N LYS A 4 16.67 -9.01 -0.56
CA LYS A 4 15.35 -8.76 0.05
C LYS A 4 15.63 -8.02 1.36
N ASN A 5 15.20 -6.76 1.48
CA ASN A 5 15.34 -5.92 2.68
C ASN A 5 14.42 -6.41 3.82
N LEU A 6 14.44 -7.72 4.10
CA LEU A 6 13.81 -8.35 5.26
C LEU A 6 14.43 -7.87 6.58
N SER A 7 15.54 -7.12 6.54
CA SER A 7 16.27 -6.62 7.71
C SER A 7 15.87 -5.21 8.17
N CYS A 8 14.95 -4.51 7.47
CA CYS A 8 14.53 -3.19 7.93
C CYS A 8 13.64 -3.32 9.18
N PRO A 9 14.00 -2.77 10.35
CA PRO A 9 13.17 -2.91 11.53
C PRO A 9 11.83 -2.16 11.41
N SER A 10 11.73 -1.18 10.51
CA SER A 10 10.51 -0.38 10.31
C SER A 10 9.47 -1.06 9.42
N CYS A 11 9.88 -1.77 8.37
CA CYS A 11 8.96 -2.39 7.40
C CYS A 11 9.15 -3.91 7.22
N GLY A 12 10.19 -4.51 7.80
CA GLY A 12 10.45 -5.95 7.77
C GLY A 12 9.29 -6.78 8.33
N PRO A 13 8.73 -6.44 9.51
CA PRO A 13 7.55 -7.13 10.04
C PRO A 13 6.33 -7.07 9.11
N LEU A 14 6.09 -5.91 8.49
CA LEU A 14 5.02 -5.75 7.49
C LEU A 14 5.29 -6.63 6.26
N ALA A 15 6.52 -6.64 5.76
CA ALA A 15 6.89 -7.43 4.59
C ALA A 15 6.67 -8.93 4.81
N ALA A 16 7.03 -9.44 5.99
CA ALA A 16 6.77 -10.83 6.37
C ALA A 16 5.26 -11.12 6.41
N GLN A 17 4.48 -10.24 7.06
CA GLN A 17 3.02 -10.39 7.12
C GLN A 17 2.36 -10.38 5.73
N MET A 18 2.83 -9.53 4.81
CA MET A 18 2.33 -9.48 3.43
C MET A 18 2.68 -10.74 2.63
N GLU A 19 3.87 -11.32 2.84
CA GLU A 19 4.28 -12.58 2.19
C GLU A 19 3.39 -13.75 2.68
N GLU A 20 3.07 -13.79 3.97
CA GLU A 20 2.14 -14.76 4.56
C GLU A 20 0.67 -14.57 4.13
N ALA A 21 0.27 -13.35 3.82
CA ALA A 21 -1.09 -13.00 3.41
C ALA A 21 -1.35 -13.11 1.89
N SER A 22 -0.35 -13.52 1.09
CA SER A 22 -0.49 -13.58 -0.37
C SER A 22 -1.52 -14.65 -0.79
N GLY A 23 -2.62 -14.22 -1.42
CA GLY A 23 -3.79 -15.06 -1.72
C GLY A 23 -4.79 -15.17 -0.56
N GLY A 24 -4.64 -14.32 0.45
CA GLY A 24 -5.38 -14.33 1.71
C GLY A 24 -6.81 -13.79 1.64
N SER A 25 -7.50 -13.90 2.76
CA SER A 25 -8.86 -13.41 2.97
C SER A 25 -8.92 -11.90 3.24
N TYR A 26 -10.11 -11.33 3.15
CA TYR A 26 -10.37 -9.94 3.56
C TYR A 26 -9.97 -9.64 5.01
N ARG A 27 -10.08 -10.62 5.92
CA ARG A 27 -9.61 -10.46 7.30
C ARG A 27 -8.11 -10.15 7.38
N GLN A 28 -7.29 -10.76 6.51
CA GLN A 28 -5.86 -10.49 6.45
C GLN A 28 -5.58 -9.10 5.83
N TYR A 29 -6.42 -8.67 4.89
CA TYR A 29 -6.38 -7.30 4.40
C TYR A 29 -6.63 -6.28 5.50
N ASP A 30 -7.69 -6.45 6.30
CA ASP A 30 -8.00 -5.52 7.39
C ASP A 30 -6.84 -5.43 8.39
N GLN A 31 -6.22 -6.57 8.72
CA GLN A 31 -5.05 -6.61 9.60
C GLN A 31 -3.84 -5.85 9.03
N ILE A 32 -3.57 -6.01 7.73
CA ILE A 32 -2.47 -5.30 7.05
C ILE A 32 -2.80 -3.80 6.95
N LEU A 33 -4.04 -3.43 6.63
CA LEU A 33 -4.48 -2.04 6.55
C LEU A 33 -4.32 -1.34 7.90
N GLN A 34 -4.81 -1.94 8.99
CA GLN A 34 -4.63 -1.42 10.34
C GLN A 34 -3.14 -1.26 10.69
N LYS A 35 -2.31 -2.25 10.29
CA LYS A 35 -0.87 -2.16 10.53
C LYS A 35 -0.22 -0.99 9.79
N LEU A 36 -0.65 -0.73 8.56
CA LEU A 36 -0.17 0.40 7.75
C LEU A 36 -0.58 1.74 8.34
N MET A 37 -1.82 1.86 8.82
CA MET A 37 -2.30 3.06 9.52
C MET A 37 -1.45 3.36 10.76
N GLU A 38 -1.15 2.34 11.58
CA GLU A 38 -0.23 2.49 12.73
C GLU A 38 1.17 2.98 12.31
N LEU A 39 1.71 2.40 11.23
CA LEU A 39 3.06 2.73 10.74
C LEU A 39 3.12 4.12 10.12
N GLU A 40 2.06 4.55 9.44
CA GLU A 40 1.90 5.91 8.91
C GLU A 40 1.78 6.92 10.05
N GLN A 41 0.91 6.66 11.03
CA GLN A 41 0.73 7.53 12.19
C GLN A 41 2.04 7.72 12.99
N ARG A 42 2.87 6.67 13.09
CA ARG A 42 4.19 6.73 13.74
C ARG A 42 5.27 7.37 12.86
N GLY A 43 4.97 7.73 11.61
CA GLY A 43 5.93 8.27 10.66
C GLY A 43 6.97 7.27 10.16
N ASN A 44 6.76 5.96 10.36
CA ASN A 44 7.66 4.92 9.85
C ASN A 44 7.43 4.67 8.35
N MET A 45 6.20 4.86 7.91
CA MET A 45 5.77 4.77 6.53
C MET A 45 5.03 6.04 6.11
N GLU A 46 4.84 6.17 4.81
CA GLU A 46 3.99 7.19 4.22
C GLU A 46 3.18 6.59 3.09
N LEU A 47 1.94 7.06 2.93
CA LEU A 47 1.23 6.91 1.68
C LEU A 47 1.96 7.67 0.57
N PHE A 48 2.66 6.92 -0.27
CA PHE A 48 3.40 7.47 -1.40
C PHE A 48 2.45 7.83 -2.54
N ALA A 49 1.58 6.91 -2.93
CA ALA A 49 0.53 7.14 -3.91
C ALA A 49 -0.66 6.23 -3.61
N GLY A 50 -1.89 6.69 -3.76
CA GLY A 50 -3.06 5.85 -3.55
C GLY A 50 -4.34 6.46 -4.09
N ASP A 51 -5.37 5.63 -4.04
CA ASP A 51 -6.72 6.00 -4.45
C ASP A 51 -7.40 6.94 -3.44
N CYS A 52 -7.21 6.68 -2.14
CA CYS A 52 -7.70 7.50 -1.03
C CYS A 52 -6.67 7.51 0.11
N THR A 53 -6.98 8.12 1.26
CA THR A 53 -6.18 7.87 2.48
C THR A 53 -6.44 6.47 3.02
N LEU A 54 -5.58 5.98 3.92
CA LEU A 54 -5.79 4.65 4.52
C LEU A 54 -7.09 4.61 5.34
N GLU A 55 -7.42 5.69 6.06
CA GLU A 55 -8.66 5.83 6.85
C GLU A 55 -9.93 5.79 5.99
N GLU A 56 -9.85 6.26 4.74
CA GLU A 56 -11.00 6.34 3.83
C GLU A 56 -11.28 5.03 3.10
N THR A 57 -10.41 4.02 3.23
CA THR A 57 -10.46 2.75 2.49
C THR A 57 -11.83 2.06 2.61
N ASP A 58 -12.36 1.93 3.82
CA ASP A 58 -13.62 1.21 4.06
C ASP A 58 -14.80 1.95 3.40
N ALA A 59 -14.82 3.28 3.49
CA ALA A 59 -15.83 4.10 2.85
C ALA A 59 -15.72 4.03 1.32
N ALA A 60 -14.50 4.02 0.78
CA ALA A 60 -14.25 3.89 -0.65
C ALA A 60 -14.74 2.54 -1.18
N LEU A 61 -14.42 1.44 -0.49
CA LEU A 61 -14.91 0.09 -0.84
C LEU A 61 -16.43 -0.02 -0.74
N ALA A 62 -17.03 0.49 0.35
CA ALA A 62 -18.47 0.46 0.57
C ALA A 62 -19.27 1.28 -0.46
N SER A 63 -18.64 2.29 -1.08
CA SER A 63 -19.30 3.10 -2.11
C SER A 63 -19.57 2.32 -3.40
N GLU A 64 -18.83 1.23 -3.65
CA GLU A 64 -18.82 0.43 -4.88
C GLU A 64 -18.64 1.22 -6.19
N ARG A 65 -18.28 2.52 -6.12
CA ARG A 65 -18.03 3.36 -7.30
C ARG A 65 -16.82 2.88 -8.09
N HIS A 66 -15.84 2.33 -7.37
CA HIS A 66 -14.66 1.69 -7.93
C HIS A 66 -14.55 0.28 -7.38
N TYR A 67 -14.25 -0.68 -8.25
CA TYR A 67 -14.13 -2.08 -7.86
C TYR A 67 -12.91 -2.37 -6.98
N THR A 68 -11.90 -1.51 -7.03
CA THR A 68 -10.62 -1.69 -6.35
C THR A 68 -10.21 -0.43 -5.61
N VAL A 69 -9.54 -0.62 -4.46
CA VAL A 69 -8.83 0.44 -3.74
C VAL A 69 -7.37 0.02 -3.61
N CYS A 70 -6.46 0.87 -4.07
CA CYS A 70 -5.03 0.59 -4.16
C CYS A 70 -4.19 1.65 -3.46
N HIS A 71 -3.14 1.20 -2.78
CA HIS A 71 -2.16 2.04 -2.11
C HIS A 71 -0.73 1.57 -2.39
N TYR A 72 0.17 2.55 -2.49
CA TYR A 72 1.61 2.39 -2.51
C TYR A 72 2.17 3.02 -1.23
N MET A 73 2.74 2.19 -0.37
CA MET A 73 3.27 2.59 0.92
C MET A 73 4.79 2.60 0.85
N ARG A 74 5.42 3.72 1.20
CA ARG A 74 6.88 3.86 1.23
C ARG A 74 7.39 3.83 2.66
N CYS A 75 8.37 2.99 2.93
CA CYS A 75 9.10 3.04 4.19
C CYS A 75 10.00 4.28 4.20
N ARG A 76 9.83 5.18 5.17
CA ARG A 76 10.65 6.40 5.29
C ARG A 76 12.11 6.09 5.64
N ARG A 77 12.37 4.93 6.25
CA ARG A 77 13.72 4.54 6.71
C ARG A 77 14.59 3.95 5.59
N CYS A 78 14.04 3.06 4.77
CA CYS A 78 14.84 2.33 3.77
C CYS A 78 14.38 2.57 2.32
N GLY A 79 13.31 3.34 2.11
CA GLY A 79 12.78 3.64 0.78
C GLY A 79 12.02 2.51 0.10
N ALA A 80 11.92 1.32 0.73
CA ALA A 80 11.15 0.21 0.16
C ALA A 80 9.69 0.60 -0.07
N LEU A 81 9.16 0.20 -1.23
CA LEU A 81 7.79 0.44 -1.65
C LEU A 81 6.98 -0.86 -1.61
N TYR A 82 5.75 -0.76 -1.14
CA TYR A 82 4.82 -1.86 -1.00
C TYR A 82 3.49 -1.50 -1.65
N PHE A 83 2.97 -2.39 -2.49
CA PHE A 83 1.65 -2.28 -3.08
C PHE A 83 0.64 -3.10 -2.26
N VAL A 84 -0.51 -2.48 -2.00
CA VAL A 84 -1.63 -3.05 -1.25
C VAL A 84 -2.90 -2.72 -2.01
N GLY A 85 -3.62 -3.75 -2.48
CA GLY A 85 -4.86 -3.57 -3.22
C GLY A 85 -5.97 -4.45 -2.68
N ALA A 86 -7.16 -3.89 -2.48
CA ALA A 86 -8.40 -4.64 -2.27
C ALA A 86 -9.30 -4.57 -3.51
N CYS A 87 -10.08 -5.61 -3.73
CA CYS A 87 -11.06 -5.69 -4.81
C CYS A 87 -12.37 -6.27 -4.27
N ILE A 88 -13.49 -5.55 -4.32
CA ILE A 88 -14.78 -6.00 -3.76
C ILE A 88 -15.29 -7.33 -4.33
N ARG A 89 -14.68 -7.81 -5.42
CA ARG A 89 -15.01 -9.08 -6.11
C ARG A 89 -13.86 -10.10 -6.13
N GLY A 90 -12.74 -9.84 -5.45
CA GLY A 90 -11.53 -10.66 -5.59
C GLY A 90 -10.68 -10.69 -4.32
N ALA A 91 -9.61 -11.49 -4.39
CA ALA A 91 -8.64 -11.56 -3.30
C ALA A 91 -7.81 -10.26 -3.25
N PRO A 92 -7.45 -9.78 -2.05
CA PRO A 92 -6.51 -8.69 -1.89
C PRO A 92 -5.12 -9.08 -2.42
N VAL A 93 -4.38 -8.07 -2.87
CA VAL A 93 -3.04 -8.22 -3.44
C VAL A 93 -2.04 -7.44 -2.61
N PHE A 94 -0.97 -8.12 -2.20
CA PHE A 94 0.13 -7.57 -1.43
C PHE A 94 1.44 -7.90 -2.14
N ARG A 95 2.30 -6.92 -2.38
CA ARG A 95 3.65 -7.18 -2.90
C ARG A 95 4.61 -6.05 -2.63
N GLN A 96 5.90 -6.35 -2.57
CA GLN A 96 6.93 -5.34 -2.67
C GLN A 96 7.03 -4.86 -4.13
N VAL A 97 7.24 -3.56 -4.32
CA VAL A 97 7.47 -2.92 -5.62
C VAL A 97 8.97 -2.78 -5.83
N ALA A 98 9.49 -3.43 -6.87
CA ALA A 98 10.91 -3.36 -7.22
C ALA A 98 11.27 -2.05 -7.93
N ASP A 99 10.39 -1.57 -8.82
CA ASP A 99 10.62 -0.39 -9.63
C ASP A 99 9.30 0.37 -9.83
N ILE A 100 9.20 1.55 -9.22
CA ILE A 100 8.01 2.40 -9.30
C ILE A 100 7.81 2.99 -10.70
N GLY A 101 8.88 3.14 -11.50
CA GLY A 101 8.78 3.65 -12.87
C GLY A 101 8.04 2.70 -13.82
N LYS A 102 7.94 1.42 -13.45
CA LYS A 102 7.15 0.40 -14.17
C LYS A 102 5.71 0.33 -13.69
N GLU A 103 5.39 0.97 -12.57
CA GLU A 103 4.03 1.11 -12.08
C GLU A 103 3.39 2.28 -12.82
N ASN A 104 2.46 2.00 -13.75
CA ASN A 104 1.71 3.06 -14.44
C ASN A 104 0.63 3.63 -13.49
N LEU A 105 1.07 4.43 -12.51
CA LEU A 105 0.22 4.99 -11.45
C LEU A 105 -0.97 5.75 -12.02
N ASP A 106 -0.80 6.44 -13.15
CA ASP A 106 -1.86 7.25 -13.75
C ASP A 106 -3.05 6.43 -14.22
N THR A 107 -2.81 5.19 -14.66
CA THR A 107 -3.85 4.24 -15.08
C THR A 107 -4.29 3.31 -13.97
N ARG A 108 -3.39 3.02 -13.01
CA ARG A 108 -3.63 2.02 -11.96
C ARG A 108 -4.36 2.59 -10.76
N LEU A 109 -4.22 3.89 -10.52
CA LEU A 109 -4.92 4.59 -9.46
C LEU A 109 -5.97 5.51 -10.08
N TRP A 110 -7.21 5.38 -9.63
CA TRP A 110 -8.27 6.33 -9.95
C TRP A 110 -8.19 7.58 -9.07
N GLY A 111 -7.57 7.47 -7.89
CA GLY A 111 -7.29 8.61 -7.03
C GLY A 111 -5.88 9.18 -7.20
N ARG A 112 -5.64 10.25 -6.43
CA ARG A 112 -4.40 11.04 -6.45
C ARG A 112 -3.97 11.43 -5.03
N CYS A 113 -4.08 10.50 -4.08
CA CYS A 113 -3.67 10.69 -2.69
C CYS A 113 -2.20 10.29 -2.47
N GLY A 114 -1.52 10.94 -1.52
CA GLY A 114 -0.13 10.60 -1.13
C GLY A 114 0.94 11.57 -1.60
N THR A 115 2.16 11.38 -1.08
CA THR A 115 3.26 12.34 -1.21
C THR A 115 3.83 12.47 -2.63
N TYR A 116 3.62 11.49 -3.50
CA TYR A 116 3.99 11.56 -4.93
C TYR A 116 3.27 12.69 -5.66
N TYR A 117 1.99 12.92 -5.36
CA TYR A 117 1.17 13.93 -6.02
C TYR A 117 1.36 15.33 -5.44
N LEU A 118 1.84 15.42 -4.19
CA LEU A 118 2.19 16.71 -3.57
C LEU A 118 3.45 17.31 -4.19
N GLN A 119 4.40 16.47 -4.62
CA GLN A 119 5.67 16.89 -5.21
C GLN A 119 5.55 17.37 -6.67
N LYS A 120 4.45 17.09 -7.37
CA LYS A 120 4.21 17.54 -8.76
C LYS A 120 3.58 18.94 -8.88
N LYS A 121 3.39 19.65 -7.76
CA LYS A 121 2.87 21.03 -7.73
C LYS A 121 3.98 22.10 -7.66
N GLY A 122 5.24 21.73 -7.91
CA GLY A 122 6.39 22.63 -7.96
C GLY A 122 6.86 22.90 -9.38
#